data_AF-A0A090HWE0-F1
#
_entry.id   AF-A0A090HWE0-F1
#
_cell.length_a   1.000
_cell.length_b   1.000
_cell.length_c   1.000
_cell.angle_alpha   90.00
_cell.angle_beta   90.00
_cell.angle_gamma   90.00
#
_symmetry.space_group_name_H-M   'P 1'
#
loop_
_entity.id
_entity.type
_entity.pdbx_description
1 polymer ?
#
loop_
_entity_poly.entity_id
_entity_poly.type
_entity_poly.pdbx_seq_one_letter_code
_entity_poly.pdbx_strand_id
1 'polypeptide(L)'
;MIPGGLGSFDLMALTSFTAMGLESEKVLSWLMLFRLFYYIIPFFIGMALLSNVGINENSFVQEKLAFLIYTFSDKFYSFKGLRNYKQKFASDWQPVYVSFSRKSWLLYTLISIFFADILAVKEHKN
;
A
#
# COMPACT_ATOMS: atom_id res chain seq x y z
N MET A 1 -8.07 19.63 -10.39
CA MET A 1 -7.63 18.22 -10.28
C MET A 1 -8.89 17.39 -10.34
N ILE A 2 -9.22 16.75 -11.47
CA ILE A 2 -10.44 15.94 -11.56
C ILE A 2 -10.20 14.70 -10.69
N PRO A 3 -10.77 14.63 -9.48
CA PRO A 3 -10.45 13.59 -8.53
C PRO A 3 -11.35 12.40 -8.86
N GLY A 4 -10.76 11.24 -9.17
CA GLY A 4 -11.49 9.99 -9.28
C GLY A 4 -12.31 9.87 -10.57
N GLY A 5 -11.64 9.56 -11.68
CA GLY A 5 -12.26 9.04 -12.91
C GLY A 5 -12.80 7.62 -12.72
N LEU A 6 -13.65 7.40 -11.72
CA LEU A 6 -14.50 6.21 -11.64
C LEU A 6 -15.52 6.33 -12.77
N GLY A 7 -15.22 5.68 -13.89
CA GLY A 7 -16.11 5.57 -15.05
C GLY A 7 -15.65 6.35 -16.28
N SER A 8 -15.04 7.53 -16.15
CA SER A 8 -14.63 8.31 -17.34
C SER A 8 -13.45 7.69 -18.09
N PHE A 9 -12.42 7.24 -17.35
CA PHE A 9 -11.29 6.51 -17.94
C PHE A 9 -11.72 5.15 -18.47
N ASP A 10 -12.57 4.41 -17.74
CA ASP A 10 -13.05 3.10 -18.17
C ASP A 10 -13.88 3.20 -19.44
N LEU A 11 -14.78 4.19 -19.54
CA LEU A 11 -15.59 4.45 -20.74
C LEU A 11 -14.71 4.88 -21.91
N MET A 12 -13.73 5.76 -21.69
CA MET A 12 -12.78 6.15 -22.74
C MET A 12 -12.00 4.93 -23.25
N ALA A 13 -11.45 4.12 -22.33
CA ALA A 13 -10.69 2.92 -22.68
C ALA A 13 -11.57 1.90 -23.41
N LEU A 14 -12.77 1.60 -22.89
CA LEU A 14 -13.71 0.70 -23.56
C LEU A 14 -14.05 1.19 -24.96
N THR A 15 -14.55 2.42 -25.11
CA THR A 15 -14.95 2.97 -26.42
C THR A 15 -13.80 3.04 -27.42
N SER A 16 -12.61 3.42 -26.97
CA SER A 16 -11.43 3.57 -27.83
C SER A 16 -10.90 2.22 -28.30
N PHE A 17 -10.81 1.22 -27.41
CA PHE A 17 -10.33 -0.11 -27.75
C PHE A 17 -11.38 -0.93 -28.52
N THR A 18 -12.68 -0.74 -28.25
CA THR A 18 -13.75 -1.33 -29.07
C THR A 18 -13.79 -0.72 -30.45
N ALA A 19 -13.49 0.58 -30.60
CA ALA A 19 -13.37 1.23 -31.91
C ALA A 19 -12.17 0.68 -32.73
N MET A 20 -11.15 0.14 -32.06
CA MET A 20 -10.03 -0.57 -32.68
C MET A 20 -10.34 -2.06 -32.97
N GLY A 21 -11.57 -2.52 -32.72
CA GLY A 21 -12.00 -3.89 -33.00
C GLY A 21 -11.66 -4.92 -31.92
N LEU A 22 -11.24 -4.49 -30.72
CA LEU A 22 -11.01 -5.41 -29.60
C LEU A 22 -12.33 -5.77 -28.92
N GLU A 23 -12.46 -7.04 -28.53
CA GLU A 23 -13.61 -7.52 -27.76
C GLU A 23 -13.68 -6.83 -26.40
N SER A 24 -14.88 -6.35 -26.06
CA SER A 24 -15.15 -5.60 -24.82
C SER A 24 -14.75 -6.39 -23.57
N GLU A 25 -14.91 -7.72 -23.59
CA GLU A 25 -14.56 -8.60 -22.47
C GLU A 25 -13.06 -8.61 -22.18
N LYS A 26 -12.22 -8.56 -23.21
CA LYS A 26 -10.76 -8.55 -23.08
C LYS A 26 -10.27 -7.22 -22.53
N VAL A 27 -10.85 -6.13 -23.01
CA VAL A 27 -10.54 -4.77 -22.53
C VAL A 27 -10.98 -4.61 -21.07
N LEU A 28 -12.16 -5.11 -20.72
CA LEU A 28 -12.66 -5.11 -19.34
C LEU A 28 -11.74 -5.92 -18.41
N SER A 29 -11.30 -7.10 -18.85
CA SER A 29 -10.36 -7.95 -18.10
C SER A 29 -9.04 -7.23 -17.82
N TRP A 30 -8.47 -6.55 -18.82
CA TRP A 30 -7.27 -5.72 -18.63
C TRP A 30 -7.50 -4.52 -17.71
N LEU A 31 -8.64 -3.84 -17.81
CA LEU A 31 -8.98 -2.73 -16.92
C LEU A 31 -9.12 -3.18 -15.46
N MET A 32 -9.76 -4.32 -15.22
CA MET A 32 -9.88 -4.91 -13.87
C MET A 32 -8.52 -5.27 -13.29
N LEU A 33 -7.65 -5.88 -14.10
CA LEU A 33 -6.31 -6.26 -13.70
C LEU A 33 -5.44 -5.02 -13.43
N PHE A 34 -5.51 -4.00 -14.29
CA PHE A 34 -4.86 -2.71 -14.07
C PHE A 34 -5.29 -2.07 -12.74
N ARG A 35 -6.61 -2.04 -12.45
CA ARG A 35 -7.13 -1.49 -11.18
C ARG A 35 -6.63 -2.27 -9.98
N LEU A 36 -6.64 -3.59 -10.05
CA LEU A 36 -6.14 -4.45 -8.99
C LEU A 36 -4.70 -4.04 -8.62
N PHE A 37 -3.79 -3.96 -9.60
CA PHE A 37 -2.40 -3.56 -9.33
C PHE A 37 -2.27 -2.09 -8.92
N TYR A 38 -3.04 -1.19 -9.53
CA TYR A 38 -3.01 0.24 -9.22
C TYR A 38 -3.43 0.54 -7.77
N TYR A 39 -4.32 -0.25 -7.18
CA TYR A 39 -4.73 -0.08 -5.77
C TYR A 39 -3.89 -0.92 -4.80
N ILE A 40 -3.55 -2.16 -5.16
CA ILE A 40 -2.86 -3.09 -4.27
C ILE A 40 -1.39 -2.69 -4.08
N ILE A 41 -0.68 -2.30 -5.14
CA ILE A 41 0.75 -1.96 -5.05
C ILE A 41 0.98 -0.76 -4.12
N PRO A 42 0.28 0.39 -4.29
CA PRO A 42 0.45 1.52 -3.38
C PRO A 42 0.02 1.23 -1.95
N PHE A 43 -0.96 0.34 -1.74
CA PHE A 43 -1.38 -0.07 -0.40
C PHE A 43 -0.27 -0.84 0.34
N PHE A 44 0.36 -1.82 -0.31
CA PHE A 44 1.48 -2.56 0.28
C PHE A 44 2.72 -1.68 0.47
N ILE A 45 3.02 -0.79 -0.48
CA ILE A 45 4.07 0.21 -0.32
C ILE A 45 3.75 1.07 0.91
N GLY A 46 2.56 1.63 1.01
CA GLY A 46 2.16 2.46 2.15
C GLY A 46 2.32 1.78 3.51
N MET A 47 1.97 0.50 3.63
CA MET A 47 2.19 -0.26 4.85
C MET A 47 3.68 -0.42 5.20
N ALA A 48 4.55 -0.65 4.21
CA ALA A 48 5.99 -0.76 4.43
C ALA A 48 6.64 0.58 4.87
N LEU A 49 5.97 1.71 4.58
CA LEU A 49 6.48 3.06 4.83
C LEU A 49 6.09 3.67 6.17
N LEU A 50 5.11 3.10 6.88
CA LEU A 50 4.67 3.62 8.18
C LEU A 50 5.67 3.37 9.32
N SER A 51 6.65 2.49 9.10
CA SER A 51 7.70 2.20 10.07
C SER A 51 8.91 3.09 9.79
N ASN A 52 9.36 3.84 10.81
CA ASN A 52 10.53 4.73 10.80
C ASN A 52 11.86 3.93 10.68
N VAL A 53 11.96 3.13 9.61
CA VAL A 53 12.94 2.08 9.39
C VAL A 53 14.15 2.65 8.64
N GLY A 54 15.34 2.08 8.87
CA GLY A 54 16.55 2.43 8.11
C GLY A 54 17.32 3.67 8.58
N ILE A 55 16.94 4.30 9.70
CA ILE A 55 17.61 5.50 10.23
C ILE A 55 18.93 5.18 10.95
N ASN A 56 19.05 3.97 11.52
CA ASN A 56 20.23 3.56 12.27
C ASN A 56 21.37 3.14 11.31
N GLU A 57 22.63 3.42 11.65
CA GLU A 57 23.78 3.12 10.77
C GLU A 57 23.95 1.61 10.51
N ASN A 58 23.62 0.80 11.52
CA ASN A 58 23.61 -0.67 11.48
C ASN A 58 22.34 -1.30 10.85
N SER A 59 21.47 -0.48 10.25
CA SER A 59 20.26 -0.97 9.59
C SER A 59 20.58 -1.81 8.35
N PHE A 60 19.75 -2.82 8.09
CA PHE A 60 19.94 -3.75 6.97
C PHE A 60 19.68 -3.08 5.62
N VAL A 61 20.21 -3.65 4.54
CA VAL A 61 19.98 -3.12 3.17
C VAL A 61 18.48 -3.07 2.84
N GLN A 62 17.69 -4.03 3.34
CA GLN A 62 16.24 -4.01 3.18
C GLN A 62 15.58 -2.84 3.92
N GLU A 63 16.09 -2.51 5.11
CA GLU A 63 15.60 -1.37 5.91
C GLU A 63 15.98 -0.02 5.26
N LYS A 64 17.20 0.07 4.71
CA LYS A 64 17.65 1.26 3.95
C LYS A 64 16.85 1.46 2.66
N LEU A 65 16.47 0.37 1.98
CA LEU A 65 15.57 0.43 0.82
C LEU A 65 14.17 0.91 1.22
N ALA A 66 13.61 0.42 2.33
CA ALA A 66 12.33 0.91 2.85
C ALA A 66 12.37 2.41 3.19
N PHE A 67 13.47 2.87 3.81
CA PHE A 67 13.70 4.30 4.06
C PHE A 67 13.76 5.16 2.79
N LEU A 68 14.40 4.64 1.73
CA LEU A 68 14.47 5.33 0.44
C LEU A 68 13.08 5.45 -0.20
N ILE A 69 12.28 4.38 -0.16
CA ILE A 69 10.89 4.40 -0.65
C ILE A 69 10.03 5.35 0.20
N TYR A 70 10.26 5.43 1.51
CA TYR A 70 9.57 6.37 2.43
C TYR A 70 9.79 7.80 2.00
N THR A 71 11.06 8.16 1.80
CA THR A 71 11.47 9.50 1.40
C THR A 71 10.89 9.87 0.03
N PHE A 72 10.82 8.91 -0.90
CA PHE A 72 10.26 9.15 -2.23
C PHE A 72 8.72 9.25 -2.23
N SER A 73 8.05 8.51 -1.35
CA SER A 73 6.58 8.43 -1.29
C SER A 73 5.91 9.52 -0.48
N ASP A 74 6.62 10.26 0.37
CA ASP A 74 6.06 11.41 1.11
C ASP A 74 5.37 12.43 0.17
N LYS A 75 5.82 12.52 -1.10
CA LYS A 75 5.17 13.33 -2.14
C LYS A 75 3.86 12.77 -2.70
N PHE A 76 3.69 11.45 -2.71
CA PHE A 76 2.54 10.78 -3.31
C PHE A 76 1.44 10.46 -2.29
N TYR A 77 1.80 10.27 -1.01
CA TYR A 77 0.85 9.89 0.04
C TYR A 77 1.09 10.68 1.34
N SER A 78 0.10 11.45 1.79
CA SER A 78 0.23 12.33 2.96
C SER A 78 0.10 11.58 4.30
N PHE A 79 1.05 10.71 4.64
CA PHE A 79 1.10 10.08 5.97
C PHE A 79 1.17 11.12 7.10
N LYS A 80 1.82 12.25 6.82
CA LYS A 80 1.85 13.44 7.67
C LYS A 80 0.45 13.99 7.98
N GLY A 81 -0.47 13.93 7.00
CA GLY A 81 -1.85 14.37 7.18
C GLY A 81 -2.64 13.46 8.11
N LEU A 82 -2.49 12.13 7.97
CA LEU A 82 -3.17 11.16 8.83
C LEU A 82 -2.66 11.22 10.27
N ARG A 83 -1.34 11.40 10.46
CA ARG A 83 -0.75 11.62 11.79
C ARG A 83 -1.25 12.91 12.43
N ASN A 84 -1.26 14.03 11.69
CA ASN A 84 -1.82 15.29 12.17
C ASN A 84 -3.31 15.20 12.53
N TYR A 85 -4.07 14.40 11.78
CA TYR A 85 -5.48 14.14 12.10
C TYR A 85 -5.63 13.39 13.43
N LYS A 86 -4.89 12.29 13.61
CA LYS A 86 -4.93 11.48 14.84
C LYS A 86 -4.40 12.23 16.07
N GLN A 87 -3.44 13.14 15.89
CA GLN A 87 -2.89 13.98 16.95
C GLN A 87 -3.92 14.92 17.60
N LYS A 88 -5.06 15.19 16.94
CA LYS A 88 -6.17 15.94 17.54
C LYS A 88 -6.88 15.19 18.66
N PHE A 89 -6.79 13.87 18.67
CA PHE A 89 -7.52 12.99 19.59
C PHE A 89 -6.60 12.24 20.56
N ALA A 90 -5.30 12.12 20.26
CA ALA A 90 -4.33 11.45 21.11
C ALA A 90 -3.00 12.23 21.14
N SER A 91 -2.55 12.56 22.35
CA SER A 91 -1.33 13.34 22.60
C SER A 91 -0.09 12.45 22.81
N ASP A 92 -0.27 11.28 23.42
CA ASP A 92 0.81 10.37 23.76
C ASP A 92 1.02 9.32 22.67
N TRP A 93 2.19 9.36 22.04
CA TRP A 93 2.59 8.40 21.01
C TRP A 93 3.52 7.35 21.61
N GLN A 94 3.03 6.12 21.72
CA GLN A 94 3.89 4.99 22.06
C GLN A 94 4.48 4.36 20.78
N PRO A 95 5.80 4.18 20.70
CA PRO A 95 6.41 3.53 19.55
C PRO A 95 6.14 2.03 19.60
N VAL A 96 5.70 1.46 18.48
CA VAL A 96 5.45 0.01 18.34
C VAL A 96 6.42 -0.53 17.30
N TYR A 97 7.13 -1.59 17.66
CA TYR A 97 8.15 -2.22 16.82
C TYR A 97 7.79 -3.68 16.56
N VAL A 98 8.04 -4.14 15.34
CA VAL A 98 7.93 -5.55 14.96
C VAL A 98 9.33 -6.16 14.99
N SER A 99 9.53 -7.19 15.81
CA SER A 99 10.79 -7.94 15.84
C SER A 99 10.79 -9.04 14.77
N PHE A 100 11.80 -9.08 13.92
CA PHE A 100 11.97 -10.14 12.93
C PHE A 100 13.44 -10.55 12.76
N SER A 101 13.65 -11.75 12.22
CA SER A 101 14.99 -12.32 12.05
C SER A 101 15.74 -11.66 10.89
N ARG A 102 17.05 -11.47 11.05
CA ARG A 102 17.94 -10.85 10.03
C ARG A 102 17.90 -11.58 8.68
N LYS A 103 17.60 -12.88 8.65
CA LYS A 103 17.55 -13.69 7.41
C LYS A 103 16.20 -13.61 6.68
N SER A 104 15.14 -13.17 7.35
CA SER A 104 13.81 -13.11 6.74
C SER A 104 13.61 -11.82 5.95
N TRP A 105 12.99 -11.93 4.77
CA TRP A 105 12.60 -10.76 3.99
C TRP A 105 11.49 -9.98 4.70
N LEU A 106 11.64 -8.66 4.78
CA LEU A 106 10.71 -7.76 5.45
C LEU A 106 9.28 -7.87 4.89
N LEU A 107 9.12 -8.05 3.58
CA LEU A 107 7.81 -8.27 2.95
C LEU A 107 7.15 -9.56 3.42
N TYR A 108 7.92 -10.64 3.54
CA TYR A 108 7.40 -11.93 4.00
C TYR A 108 6.89 -11.84 5.44
N THR A 109 7.63 -11.16 6.31
CA THR A 109 7.24 -11.00 7.72
C THR A 109 5.99 -10.14 7.86
N LEU A 110 5.89 -9.04 7.12
CA LEU A 110 4.67 -8.21 7.09
C LEU A 110 3.45 -9.00 6.61
N ILE A 111 3.58 -9.76 5.52
CA ILE A 111 2.48 -10.60 5.00
C ILE A 111 2.09 -11.66 6.03
N SER A 112 3.07 -12.30 6.68
CA SER A 112 2.80 -13.33 7.69
C SER A 112 2.05 -12.78 8.91
N ILE A 113 2.41 -11.58 9.37
CA ILE A 113 1.73 -10.90 10.48
C ILE A 113 0.33 -10.49 10.07
N PHE A 114 0.15 -9.95 8.86
CA PHE A 114 -1.18 -9.59 8.35
C PHE A 114 -2.14 -10.78 8.31
N PHE A 115 -1.68 -11.94 7.83
CA PHE A 115 -2.49 -13.14 7.85
C PHE A 115 -2.78 -13.62 9.28
N ALA A 116 -1.79 -13.56 10.18
CA ALA A 116 -2.00 -13.91 11.59
C ALA A 116 -3.05 -13.00 12.25
N ASP A 117 -3.01 -11.69 12.01
CA ASP A 117 -4.00 -10.74 12.54
C ASP A 117 -5.40 -11.01 12.01
N ILE A 118 -5.54 -11.29 10.70
CA ILE A 118 -6.85 -11.64 10.11
C ILE A 118 -7.42 -12.91 10.75
N LEU A 119 -6.57 -13.91 10.99
CA LEU A 119 -6.99 -15.16 11.63
C LEU A 119 -7.40 -14.92 13.09
N ALA A 120 -6.64 -14.12 13.84
CA ALA A 120 -6.97 -13.79 15.23
C ALA A 120 -8.31 -13.04 15.35
N VAL A 121 -8.59 -12.09 14.45
CA VAL A 121 -9.88 -11.38 14.40
C VAL A 121 -11.05 -12.33 14.09
N LYS A 122 -10.80 -13.38 13.30
CA LYS A 122 -11.81 -14.39 12.96
C LYS A 122 -12.13 -15.33 14.12
N GLU A 123 -11.12 -15.72 14.91
CA GLU A 123 -11.31 -16.54 16.11
C GLU A 123 -12.11 -15.83 17.20
N HIS A 124 -11.90 -14.52 17.39
CA HIS A 124 -12.65 -13.73 18.39
C HIS A 124 -14.15 -13.51 18.06
N LYS A 125 -14.59 -13.84 16.84
CA LYS A 125 -15.99 -13.70 16.42
C LYS A 125 -16.80 -15.00 16.53
N ASN A 126 -16.16 -16.14 16.79
CA ASN A 126 -16.81 -17.42 17.07
C ASN A 126 -16.90 -17.66 18.58
#